data_AF-B2TL44-F1
#
_entry.id   AF-B2TL44-F1
#
_cell.length_a   1.000
_cell.length_b   1.000
_cell.length_c   1.000
_cell.angle_alpha   90.00
_cell.angle_beta   90.00
_cell.angle_gamma   90.00
#
_symmetry.space_group_name_H-M   'P 1'
#
loop_
_entity.id
_entity.type
_entity.pdbx_description
1 polymer ?
#
loop_
_entity_poly.entity_id
_entity_poly.type
_entity_poly.pdbx_seq_one_letter_code
_entity_poly.pdbx_strand_id
1 'polypeptide(L)'
;MKILGISGGRKDSNNDAMCKETLIAAKEMGAEVEFIHLSDLDIKYCTGCTACVSSLMTGKGNMCVLKDDFDWLLDKMLDADGIIFANPIFCKGAPSIFLTIRDRFGPRMDRGNNVVATKIAQETGGKIPDPRILKDKVISYIGIGGSDWVTAFQCDSGIQALTPMWKVIDNEVFPWSTAIIVEDDKIARIHEIGVNLAKAAKNIENASYKGEEGVCPHCHSRNFFLDRESTHAVCCLCGIEGDVKIVEGKVRFEFPEEQLEHAHDTLSGKFIHADDIKNNVATTINLKKSDEYKQRLEKYKNFITASKPQR
;
A
#
# COMPACT_ATOMS: atom_id res chain seq x y z
N MET A 1 -9.44 -1.77 -21.61
CA MET A 1 -9.00 -1.34 -20.27
C MET A 1 -9.83 -2.09 -19.26
N LYS A 2 -9.21 -2.66 -18.24
CA LYS A 2 -9.86 -3.42 -17.18
C LYS A 2 -9.74 -2.71 -15.84
N ILE A 3 -10.87 -2.49 -15.16
CA ILE A 3 -10.93 -1.88 -13.83
C ILE A 3 -11.42 -2.92 -12.83
N LEU A 4 -10.64 -3.14 -11.77
CA LEU A 4 -10.96 -4.08 -10.70
C LEU A 4 -11.44 -3.31 -9.46
N GLY A 5 -12.65 -3.62 -9.00
CA GLY A 5 -13.19 -3.10 -7.74
C GLY A 5 -13.09 -4.12 -6.63
N ILE A 6 -12.57 -3.68 -5.48
CA ILE A 6 -12.32 -4.53 -4.32
C ILE A 6 -12.96 -3.89 -3.09
N SER A 7 -13.93 -4.58 -2.48
CA SER A 7 -14.60 -4.09 -1.27
C SER A 7 -14.14 -4.86 -0.03
N GLY A 8 -13.73 -4.13 1.00
CA GLY A 8 -13.40 -4.67 2.33
C GLY A 8 -14.51 -4.52 3.36
N GLY A 9 -15.70 -4.08 2.96
CA GLY A 9 -16.83 -3.83 3.86
C GLY A 9 -17.75 -5.02 4.08
N ARG A 10 -18.86 -4.76 4.79
CA ARG A 10 -19.91 -5.77 4.98
C ARG A 10 -20.56 -6.11 3.63
N LYS A 11 -20.79 -7.40 3.40
CA LYS A 11 -21.47 -7.93 2.21
C LYS A 11 -22.81 -7.21 1.97
N ASP A 12 -23.02 -6.81 0.72
CA ASP A 12 -24.23 -6.13 0.22
C ASP A 12 -24.60 -4.86 1.01
N SER A 13 -23.57 -4.10 1.43
CA SER A 13 -23.71 -2.87 2.20
C SER A 13 -23.02 -1.67 1.52
N ASN A 14 -22.89 -0.56 2.23
CA ASN A 14 -22.38 0.72 1.72
C ASN A 14 -21.08 0.61 0.92
N ASN A 15 -20.05 -0.09 1.43
CA ASN A 15 -18.78 -0.21 0.70
C ASN A 15 -18.92 -0.96 -0.63
N ASP A 16 -19.72 -2.02 -0.66
CA ASP A 16 -19.99 -2.77 -1.90
C ASP A 16 -20.74 -1.88 -2.89
N ALA A 17 -21.76 -1.16 -2.42
CA ALA A 17 -22.54 -0.24 -3.24
C ALA A 17 -21.65 0.86 -3.84
N MET A 18 -20.81 1.51 -3.03
CA MET A 18 -19.93 2.59 -3.49
C MET A 18 -18.79 2.09 -4.37
N CYS A 19 -18.26 0.88 -4.13
CA CYS A 19 -17.32 0.24 -5.05
C CYS A 19 -17.98 -0.01 -6.41
N LYS A 20 -19.21 -0.54 -6.41
CA LYS A 20 -19.97 -0.80 -7.63
C LYS A 20 -20.34 0.50 -8.35
N GLU A 21 -20.62 1.59 -7.65
CA GLU A 21 -20.85 2.91 -8.25
C GLU A 21 -19.61 3.40 -9.03
N THR A 22 -18.42 3.28 -8.43
CA THR A 22 -17.16 3.57 -9.15
C THR A 22 -17.00 2.68 -10.40
N LEU A 23 -17.39 1.40 -10.32
CA LEU A 23 -17.36 0.49 -11.46
C LEU A 23 -18.41 0.82 -12.53
N ILE A 24 -19.60 1.31 -12.16
CA ILE A 24 -20.61 1.79 -13.10
C ILE A 24 -20.02 2.92 -13.95
N ALA A 25 -19.46 3.94 -13.31
CA ALA A 25 -18.80 5.05 -14.01
C ALA A 25 -17.66 4.58 -14.92
N ALA A 26 -16.82 3.65 -14.44
CA ALA A 26 -15.73 3.10 -15.25
C ALA A 26 -16.25 2.34 -16.48
N LYS A 27 -17.36 1.60 -16.34
CA LYS A 27 -18.00 0.86 -17.44
C LYS A 27 -18.61 1.81 -18.48
N GLU A 28 -19.22 2.91 -18.05
CA GLU A 28 -19.73 3.96 -18.94
C GLU A 28 -18.60 4.60 -19.76
N MET A 29 -17.39 4.66 -19.19
CA MET A 29 -16.16 5.07 -19.89
C MET A 29 -15.57 3.98 -20.82
N GLY A 30 -16.25 2.84 -20.95
CA GLY A 30 -15.86 1.73 -21.83
C GLY A 30 -14.89 0.71 -21.21
N ALA A 31 -14.75 0.68 -19.88
CA ALA A 31 -13.94 -0.32 -19.20
C ALA A 31 -14.65 -1.68 -19.11
N GLU A 32 -13.86 -2.76 -19.18
CA GLU A 32 -14.26 -4.04 -18.58
C GLU A 32 -14.14 -3.91 -17.06
N VAL A 33 -15.12 -4.43 -16.32
CA VAL A 33 -15.17 -4.28 -14.86
C VAL A 33 -15.34 -5.63 -14.17
N GLU A 34 -14.63 -5.80 -13.06
CA GLU A 34 -14.69 -6.98 -12.20
C GLU A 34 -14.83 -6.52 -10.73
N PHE A 35 -15.67 -7.19 -9.95
CA PHE A 35 -15.91 -6.87 -8.53
C PHE A 35 -15.51 -8.04 -7.64
N ILE A 36 -14.75 -7.76 -6.58
CA ILE A 36 -14.31 -8.74 -5.59
C ILE A 36 -14.70 -8.26 -4.19
N HIS A 37 -15.34 -9.14 -3.42
CA HIS A 37 -15.62 -8.92 -2.00
C HIS A 37 -14.56 -9.63 -1.16
N LEU A 38 -13.78 -8.88 -0.37
CA LEU A 38 -12.64 -9.44 0.37
C LEU A 38 -13.03 -10.43 1.46
N SER A 39 -14.24 -10.32 2.04
CA SER A 39 -14.67 -11.26 3.08
C SER A 39 -15.12 -12.61 2.53
N ASP A 40 -15.27 -12.74 1.20
CA ASP A 40 -15.53 -14.02 0.53
C ASP A 40 -14.23 -14.82 0.26
N LEU A 41 -13.05 -14.26 0.57
CA LEU A 41 -11.74 -14.89 0.36
C LEU A 41 -11.12 -15.40 1.67
N ASP A 42 -10.47 -16.57 1.64
CA ASP A 42 -9.54 -16.98 2.71
C ASP A 42 -8.19 -16.32 2.47
N ILE A 43 -7.83 -15.33 3.28
CA ILE A 43 -6.53 -14.66 3.22
C ILE A 43 -5.91 -14.62 4.62
N LYS A 44 -4.77 -15.29 4.78
CA LYS A 44 -4.01 -15.34 6.03
C LYS A 44 -3.13 -14.11 6.19
N TYR A 45 -2.95 -13.67 7.43
CA TYR A 45 -2.01 -12.59 7.75
C TYR A 45 -0.56 -12.97 7.42
N CYS A 46 0.25 -11.97 7.07
CA CYS A 46 1.68 -12.18 6.84
C CYS A 46 2.38 -12.57 8.14
N THR A 47 3.10 -13.69 8.15
CA THR A 47 3.82 -14.18 9.35
C THR A 47 5.23 -13.62 9.49
N GLY A 48 5.69 -12.79 8.54
CA GLY A 48 7.05 -12.26 8.55
C GLY A 48 8.14 -13.32 8.32
N CYS A 49 7.80 -14.49 7.77
CA CYS A 49 8.74 -15.62 7.59
C CYS A 49 9.86 -15.41 6.56
N THR A 50 9.90 -14.24 5.90
CA THR A 50 10.90 -13.82 4.89
C THR A 50 11.09 -14.73 3.66
N ALA A 51 10.31 -15.81 3.52
CA ALA A 51 10.43 -16.75 2.41
C ALA A 51 10.34 -16.09 1.02
N CYS A 52 9.45 -15.11 0.86
CA CYS A 52 9.26 -14.42 -0.42
C CYS A 52 10.48 -13.59 -0.84
N VAL A 53 11.06 -12.82 0.08
CA VAL A 53 12.26 -12.02 -0.21
C VAL A 53 13.48 -12.91 -0.41
N SER A 54 13.65 -13.96 0.40
CA SER A 54 14.74 -14.93 0.19
C SER A 54 14.63 -15.62 -1.17
N SER A 55 13.42 -15.95 -1.62
CA SER A 55 13.19 -16.53 -2.94
C SER A 55 13.56 -15.56 -4.07
N LEU A 56 13.15 -14.29 -3.95
CA LEU A 56 13.52 -13.24 -4.91
C LEU A 56 15.04 -13.05 -5.02
N MET A 57 15.72 -12.92 -3.87
CA MET A 57 17.16 -12.64 -3.80
C MET A 57 18.04 -13.86 -4.12
N THR A 58 17.45 -15.04 -4.38
CA THR A 58 18.16 -16.26 -4.78
C THR A 58 17.78 -16.74 -6.18
N GLY A 59 17.06 -15.93 -6.96
CA GLY A 59 16.66 -16.29 -8.32
C GLY A 59 15.60 -17.40 -8.39
N LYS A 60 14.91 -17.70 -7.28
CA LYS A 60 13.83 -18.71 -7.24
C LYS A 60 12.45 -18.12 -7.58
N GLY A 61 12.40 -16.84 -7.89
CA GLY A 61 11.20 -16.09 -8.24
C GLY A 61 10.40 -15.63 -7.01
N ASN A 62 9.16 -15.19 -7.27
CA ASN A 62 8.27 -14.65 -6.25
C ASN A 62 7.39 -15.76 -5.65
N MET A 63 7.67 -16.19 -4.42
CA MET A 63 6.96 -17.31 -3.78
C MET A 63 6.51 -17.00 -2.35
N CYS A 64 5.24 -17.27 -2.04
CA CYS A 64 4.73 -17.26 -0.67
C CYS A 64 4.49 -18.70 -0.16
N VAL A 65 4.79 -18.94 1.11
CA VAL A 65 4.56 -20.25 1.76
C VAL A 65 3.11 -20.45 2.17
N LEU A 66 2.34 -19.37 2.33
CA LEU A 66 0.92 -19.42 2.66
C LEU A 66 0.15 -19.93 1.45
N LYS A 67 -0.76 -20.89 1.69
CA LYS A 67 -1.68 -21.45 0.70
C LYS A 67 -3.08 -20.98 1.06
N ASP A 68 -3.54 -19.98 0.32
CA ASP A 68 -4.76 -19.23 0.52
C ASP A 68 -5.09 -18.45 -0.77
N ASP A 69 -6.17 -17.67 -0.79
CA ASP A 69 -6.69 -17.04 -2.01
C ASP A 69 -5.91 -15.78 -2.44
N PHE A 70 -4.85 -15.42 -1.71
CA PHE A 70 -4.10 -14.20 -1.97
C PHE A 70 -3.42 -14.18 -3.35
N ASP A 71 -2.84 -15.29 -3.79
CA ASP A 71 -2.19 -15.33 -5.11
C ASP A 71 -3.21 -15.23 -6.26
N TRP A 72 -4.45 -15.70 -6.07
CA TRP A 72 -5.55 -15.48 -7.01
C TRP A 72 -5.96 -14.00 -7.05
N LEU A 73 -6.12 -13.37 -5.88
CA LEU A 73 -6.42 -11.94 -5.80
C LEU A 73 -5.31 -11.09 -6.45
N LEU A 74 -4.04 -11.44 -6.18
CA LEU A 74 -2.90 -10.76 -6.77
C LEU A 74 -2.88 -10.90 -8.30
N ASP A 75 -3.18 -12.08 -8.84
CA ASP A 75 -3.27 -12.27 -10.29
C ASP A 75 -4.31 -11.32 -10.93
N LYS A 76 -5.49 -11.17 -10.30
CA LYS A 76 -6.52 -10.21 -10.72
C LYS A 76 -6.04 -8.76 -10.67
N MET A 77 -5.32 -8.37 -9.62
CA MET A 77 -4.71 -7.04 -9.52
C MET A 77 -3.63 -6.80 -10.58
N LEU A 78 -2.84 -7.83 -10.91
CA LEU A 78 -1.79 -7.75 -11.93
C LEU A 78 -2.36 -7.66 -13.36
N ASP A 79 -3.53 -8.24 -13.59
CA ASP A 79 -4.26 -8.19 -14.86
C ASP A 79 -4.98 -6.85 -15.09
N ALA A 80 -5.48 -6.21 -14.03
CA ALA A 80 -6.21 -4.94 -14.13
C ALA A 80 -5.31 -3.75 -14.52
N ASP A 81 -5.84 -2.79 -15.29
CA ASP A 81 -5.16 -1.52 -15.62
C ASP A 81 -5.37 -0.46 -14.53
N GLY A 82 -6.51 -0.51 -13.85
CA GLY A 82 -6.84 0.33 -12.71
C GLY A 82 -7.57 -0.43 -11.60
N ILE A 83 -7.38 0.00 -10.36
CA ILE A 83 -7.94 -0.67 -9.18
C ILE A 83 -8.67 0.35 -8.31
N ILE A 84 -9.82 -0.01 -7.75
CA ILE A 84 -10.50 0.74 -6.69
C ILE A 84 -10.66 -0.13 -5.45
N PHE A 85 -10.20 0.36 -4.30
CA PHE A 85 -10.56 -0.21 -3.00
C PHE A 85 -11.63 0.64 -2.32
N ALA A 86 -12.73 0.01 -1.91
CA ALA A 86 -13.73 0.61 -1.04
C ALA A 86 -13.72 -0.09 0.33
N ASN A 87 -13.29 0.63 1.37
CA ASN A 87 -13.04 0.05 2.68
C ASN A 87 -13.81 0.80 3.79
N PRO A 88 -14.34 0.08 4.80
CA PRO A 88 -14.81 0.73 6.01
C PRO A 88 -13.62 1.32 6.79
N ILE A 89 -13.86 2.36 7.56
CA ILE A 89 -12.85 2.93 8.44
C ILE A 89 -13.03 2.38 9.85
N PHE A 90 -12.00 1.71 10.37
CA PHE A 90 -11.97 1.17 11.72
C PHE A 90 -10.83 1.82 12.51
N CYS A 91 -11.15 2.35 13.70
CA CYS A 91 -10.16 2.96 14.60
C CYS A 91 -9.25 4.00 13.92
N LYS A 92 -9.82 4.88 13.08
CA LYS A 92 -9.14 5.90 12.24
C LYS A 92 -8.45 5.40 10.98
N GLY A 93 -8.22 4.10 10.84
CA GLY A 93 -7.43 3.50 9.77
C GLY A 93 -8.23 2.54 8.88
N ALA A 94 -7.49 1.87 8.00
CA ALA A 94 -8.02 0.86 7.09
C ALA A 94 -8.35 -0.46 7.84
N PRO A 95 -9.24 -1.32 7.31
CA PRO A 95 -9.65 -2.55 7.99
C PRO A 95 -8.52 -3.59 7.95
N SER A 96 -8.50 -4.49 8.94
CA SER A 96 -7.43 -5.49 9.09
C SER A 96 -7.22 -6.40 7.87
N ILE A 97 -8.27 -6.71 7.10
CA ILE A 97 -8.15 -7.49 5.86
C ILE A 97 -7.39 -6.73 4.77
N PHE A 98 -7.57 -5.41 4.67
CA PHE A 98 -6.80 -4.57 3.76
C PHE A 98 -5.36 -4.43 4.24
N LEU A 99 -5.15 -4.21 5.55
CA LEU A 99 -3.80 -4.18 6.13
C LEU A 99 -3.08 -5.52 5.94
N THR A 100 -3.81 -6.64 5.98
CA THR A 100 -3.27 -7.96 5.64
C THR A 100 -2.79 -8.02 4.19
N ILE A 101 -3.56 -7.49 3.23
CA ILE A 101 -3.13 -7.39 1.83
C ILE A 101 -1.84 -6.55 1.72
N ARG A 102 -1.81 -5.37 2.36
CA ARG A 102 -0.63 -4.50 2.41
C ARG A 102 0.60 -5.22 2.99
N ASP A 103 0.44 -5.94 4.09
CA ASP A 103 1.54 -6.67 4.73
C ASP A 103 1.99 -7.87 3.89
N ARG A 104 1.08 -8.49 3.13
CA ARG A 104 1.36 -9.57 2.18
C ARG A 104 2.03 -9.06 0.89
N PHE A 105 1.84 -7.79 0.53
CA PHE A 105 2.58 -7.12 -0.55
C PHE A 105 4.06 -7.06 -0.20
N GLY A 106 4.40 -6.42 0.93
CA GLY A 106 5.75 -6.43 1.53
C GLY A 106 6.91 -6.38 0.50
N PRO A 107 8.00 -7.13 0.74
CA PRO A 107 9.11 -7.21 -0.22
C PRO A 107 8.74 -7.85 -1.57
N ARG A 108 7.67 -8.66 -1.61
CA ARG A 108 7.32 -9.43 -2.81
C ARG A 108 6.67 -8.57 -3.90
N MET A 109 6.00 -7.50 -3.50
CA MET A 109 5.43 -6.51 -4.41
C MET A 109 6.27 -5.25 -4.50
N ASP A 110 7.37 -5.15 -3.75
CA ASP A 110 8.27 -4.02 -3.88
C ASP A 110 8.93 -3.99 -5.27
N ARG A 111 8.81 -2.85 -5.94
CA ARG A 111 9.28 -2.70 -7.31
C ARG A 111 10.80 -2.79 -7.44
N GLY A 112 11.54 -2.19 -6.52
CA GLY A 112 13.01 -2.25 -6.49
C GLY A 112 13.49 -3.70 -6.35
N ASN A 113 12.91 -4.44 -5.40
CA ASN A 113 13.20 -5.86 -5.21
C ASN A 113 12.92 -6.71 -6.45
N ASN A 114 11.81 -6.46 -7.16
CA ASN A 114 11.49 -7.23 -8.37
C ASN A 114 12.40 -6.87 -9.55
N VAL A 115 12.89 -5.63 -9.66
CA VAL A 115 13.93 -5.27 -10.63
C VAL A 115 15.24 -6.01 -10.33
N VAL A 116 15.69 -5.99 -9.08
CA VAL A 116 16.90 -6.71 -8.65
C VAL A 116 16.76 -8.22 -8.88
N ALA A 117 15.63 -8.81 -8.46
CA ALA A 117 15.37 -10.22 -8.62
C ALA A 117 15.31 -10.66 -10.10
N THR A 118 14.82 -9.79 -10.99
CA THR A 118 14.83 -10.05 -12.44
C THR A 118 16.26 -10.15 -12.97
N LYS A 119 17.16 -9.24 -12.56
CA LYS A 119 18.59 -9.29 -12.93
C LYS A 119 19.26 -10.56 -12.40
N ILE A 120 19.05 -10.88 -11.12
CA ILE A 120 19.58 -12.11 -10.50
C ILE A 120 19.10 -13.34 -11.26
N ALA A 121 17.82 -13.43 -11.60
CA ALA A 121 17.29 -14.56 -12.35
C ALA A 121 17.90 -14.67 -13.76
N GLN A 122 18.11 -13.55 -14.46
CA GLN A 122 18.77 -13.52 -15.77
C GLN A 122 20.22 -14.00 -15.68
N GLU A 123 20.98 -13.55 -14.68
CA GLU A 123 22.39 -13.90 -14.49
C GLU A 123 22.58 -15.36 -14.05
N THR A 124 21.64 -15.88 -13.25
CA THR A 124 21.73 -17.24 -12.65
C THR A 124 20.98 -18.31 -13.43
N GLY A 125 20.25 -17.95 -14.49
CA GLY A 125 19.31 -18.86 -15.17
C GLY A 125 18.12 -19.26 -14.29
N GLY A 126 17.79 -18.42 -13.31
CA GLY A 126 16.72 -18.61 -12.35
C GLY A 126 15.32 -18.29 -12.88
N LYS A 127 14.32 -18.33 -12.00
CA LYS A 127 12.92 -18.01 -12.32
C LYS A 127 12.69 -16.51 -12.22
N ILE A 128 12.43 -15.88 -13.36
CA ILE A 128 12.06 -14.46 -13.43
C ILE A 128 10.70 -14.24 -12.73
N PRO A 129 10.55 -13.21 -11.86
CA PRO A 129 9.26 -12.83 -11.29
C PRO A 129 8.24 -12.48 -12.37
N ASP A 130 6.95 -12.47 -12.02
CA ASP A 130 5.92 -12.08 -12.99
C ASP A 130 6.17 -10.64 -13.50
N PRO A 131 6.38 -10.44 -14.82
CA PRO A 131 6.72 -9.13 -15.36
C PRO A 131 5.58 -8.11 -15.21
N ARG A 132 4.34 -8.54 -14.96
CA ARG A 132 3.20 -7.63 -14.68
C ARG A 132 3.40 -6.82 -13.40
N ILE A 133 4.21 -7.30 -12.46
CA ILE A 133 4.58 -6.55 -11.24
C ILE A 133 5.33 -5.25 -11.61
N LEU A 134 6.09 -5.28 -12.72
CA LEU A 134 6.84 -4.15 -13.24
C LEU A 134 6.05 -3.33 -14.27
N LYS A 135 4.72 -3.45 -14.32
CA LYS A 135 3.86 -2.54 -15.08
C LYS A 135 3.33 -1.43 -14.19
N ASP A 136 3.26 -0.23 -14.74
CA ASP A 136 2.61 0.88 -14.06
C ASP A 136 1.11 0.64 -14.04
N LYS A 137 0.48 1.01 -12.93
CA LYS A 137 -0.96 0.91 -12.72
C LYS A 137 -1.45 2.13 -11.98
N VAL A 138 -2.74 2.40 -12.12
CA VAL A 138 -3.43 3.43 -11.36
C VAL A 138 -4.33 2.81 -10.30
N ILE A 139 -4.47 3.49 -9.17
CA ILE A 139 -5.29 3.01 -8.06
C ILE A 139 -6.02 4.17 -7.40
N SER A 140 -7.25 3.92 -6.98
CA SER A 140 -8.02 4.82 -6.14
C SER A 140 -8.49 4.13 -4.87
N TYR A 141 -8.78 4.92 -3.84
CA TYR A 141 -9.25 4.46 -2.53
C TYR A 141 -10.46 5.28 -2.07
N ILE A 142 -11.42 4.59 -1.46
CA ILE A 142 -12.61 5.16 -0.82
C ILE A 142 -12.70 4.59 0.60
N GLY A 143 -12.65 5.47 1.60
CA GLY A 143 -12.88 5.15 3.00
C GLY A 143 -14.25 5.63 3.46
N ILE A 144 -15.07 4.76 4.03
CA ILE A 144 -16.40 5.12 4.55
C ILE A 144 -16.39 4.98 6.07
N GLY A 145 -16.59 6.10 6.77
CA GLY A 145 -16.55 6.18 8.23
C GLY A 145 -17.88 6.57 8.84
N GLY A 146 -18.17 6.05 10.03
CA GLY A 146 -19.37 6.41 10.79
C GLY A 146 -19.23 7.64 11.68
N SER A 147 -18.02 8.18 11.81
CA SER A 147 -17.70 9.37 12.60
C SER A 147 -16.57 10.17 11.96
N ASP A 148 -16.05 11.16 12.69
CA ASP A 148 -14.86 11.96 12.38
C ASP A 148 -13.53 11.20 12.49
N TRP A 149 -13.53 9.95 12.98
CA TRP A 149 -12.32 9.15 13.17
C TRP A 149 -11.86 8.55 11.84
N VAL A 150 -11.29 9.38 10.96
CA VAL A 150 -10.88 9.00 9.58
C VAL A 150 -9.42 9.32 9.23
N THR A 151 -8.66 9.87 10.18
CA THR A 151 -7.42 10.59 9.91
C THR A 151 -6.18 9.74 9.58
N ALA A 152 -6.25 8.41 9.67
CA ALA A 152 -5.12 7.52 9.30
C ALA A 152 -5.39 6.74 8.00
N PHE A 153 -6.65 6.65 7.56
CA PHE A 153 -7.07 5.81 6.44
C PHE A 153 -6.33 6.12 5.13
N GLN A 154 -6.21 7.41 4.77
CA GLN A 154 -5.57 7.80 3.52
C GLN A 154 -4.07 7.43 3.52
N CYS A 155 -3.40 7.56 4.66
CA CYS A 155 -2.01 7.15 4.81
C CYS A 155 -1.87 5.62 4.72
N ASP A 156 -2.71 4.86 5.42
CA ASP A 156 -2.72 3.38 5.34
C ASP A 156 -2.92 2.90 3.90
N SER A 157 -3.85 3.54 3.19
CA SER A 157 -4.20 3.23 1.80
C SER A 157 -3.06 3.55 0.85
N GLY A 158 -2.46 4.74 0.97
CA GLY A 158 -1.31 5.14 0.15
C GLY A 158 -0.11 4.21 0.34
N ILE A 159 0.15 3.72 1.57
CA ILE A 159 1.26 2.79 1.84
C ILE A 159 1.09 1.48 1.06
N GLN A 160 -0.15 1.06 0.77
CA GLN A 160 -0.38 -0.11 -0.06
C GLN A 160 0.08 0.12 -1.51
N ALA A 161 -0.16 1.30 -2.10
CA ALA A 161 0.33 1.67 -3.43
C ALA A 161 1.85 1.88 -3.48
N LEU A 162 2.46 2.26 -2.36
CA LEU A 162 3.89 2.57 -2.23
C LEU A 162 4.79 1.43 -2.71
N THR A 163 4.52 0.19 -2.27
CA THR A 163 5.39 -0.95 -2.56
C THR A 163 5.49 -1.25 -4.08
N PRO A 164 4.38 -1.41 -4.83
CA PRO A 164 4.45 -1.65 -6.27
C PRO A 164 4.66 -0.39 -7.13
N MET A 165 4.73 0.80 -6.51
CA MET A 165 4.74 2.11 -7.19
C MET A 165 3.49 2.33 -8.05
N TRP A 166 2.32 1.97 -7.53
CA TRP A 166 1.07 2.27 -8.23
C TRP A 166 0.71 3.74 -8.04
N LYS A 167 0.29 4.38 -9.12
CA LYS A 167 -0.05 5.80 -9.12
C LYS A 167 -1.43 6.00 -8.50
N VAL A 168 -1.48 6.71 -7.38
CA VAL A 168 -2.75 7.05 -6.72
C VAL A 168 -3.46 8.16 -7.47
N ILE A 169 -4.72 7.95 -7.84
CA ILE A 169 -5.54 8.94 -8.56
C ILE A 169 -6.48 9.64 -7.60
N ASP A 170 -7.24 8.89 -6.80
CA ASP A 170 -8.07 9.45 -5.74
C ASP A 170 -7.84 8.67 -4.44
N ASN A 171 -7.85 9.36 -3.30
CA ASN A 171 -7.75 8.74 -1.99
C ASN A 171 -8.70 9.46 -1.05
N GLU A 172 -9.98 9.09 -1.11
CA GLU A 172 -11.09 9.87 -0.55
C GLU A 172 -11.62 9.24 0.75
N VAL A 173 -12.05 10.08 1.70
CA VAL A 173 -12.72 9.63 2.92
C VAL A 173 -14.08 10.32 3.08
N PHE A 174 -15.10 9.53 3.42
CA PHE A 174 -16.46 9.99 3.66
C PHE A 174 -16.80 9.76 5.15
N PRO A 175 -16.54 10.74 6.04
CA PRO A 175 -16.93 10.65 7.45
C PRO A 175 -18.45 10.77 7.62
N TRP A 176 -19.00 10.31 8.76
CA TRP A 176 -20.43 10.38 9.07
C TRP A 176 -21.36 9.80 7.99
N SER A 177 -20.93 8.77 7.26
CA SER A 177 -21.57 8.29 6.02
C SER A 177 -22.13 6.87 6.15
N THR A 178 -22.81 6.56 7.26
CA THR A 178 -23.42 5.24 7.47
C THR A 178 -24.65 5.00 6.59
N ALA A 179 -25.14 6.01 5.88
CA ALA A 179 -26.26 5.93 4.94
C ALA A 179 -25.88 6.43 3.54
N ILE A 180 -24.60 6.36 3.15
CA ILE A 180 -24.05 6.99 1.94
C ILE A 180 -24.80 6.68 0.64
N ILE A 181 -25.51 5.56 0.58
CA ILE A 181 -26.28 5.13 -0.60
C ILE A 181 -27.50 6.00 -0.91
N VAL A 182 -27.88 6.93 -0.02
CA VAL A 182 -28.92 7.94 -0.25
C VAL A 182 -28.38 9.37 -0.17
N GLU A 183 -27.05 9.54 -0.23
CA GLU A 183 -26.38 10.83 -0.13
C GLU A 183 -25.88 11.24 -1.53
N ASP A 184 -26.77 11.85 -2.31
CA ASP A 184 -26.58 12.10 -3.76
C ASP A 184 -25.27 12.83 -4.10
N ASP A 185 -24.84 13.78 -3.27
CA ASP A 185 -23.59 14.52 -3.45
C ASP A 185 -22.36 13.61 -3.31
N LYS A 186 -22.39 12.67 -2.35
CA LYS A 186 -21.32 11.69 -2.13
C LYS A 186 -21.31 10.64 -3.23
N ILE A 187 -22.48 10.19 -3.67
CA ILE A 187 -22.61 9.27 -4.81
C ILE A 187 -22.02 9.91 -6.08
N ALA A 188 -22.35 11.18 -6.35
CA ALA A 188 -21.79 11.91 -7.50
C ALA A 188 -20.26 12.00 -7.44
N ARG A 189 -19.69 12.27 -6.25
CA ARG A 189 -18.23 12.26 -6.07
C ARG A 189 -17.62 10.87 -6.31
N ILE A 190 -18.27 9.80 -5.85
CA ILE A 190 -17.81 8.42 -6.03
C ILE A 190 -17.88 7.98 -7.50
N HIS A 191 -18.90 8.45 -8.21
CA HIS A 191 -19.01 8.28 -9.65
C HIS A 191 -17.86 9.00 -10.38
N GLU A 192 -17.55 10.24 -9.99
CA GLU A 192 -16.41 10.99 -10.55
C GLU A 192 -15.07 10.28 -10.32
N ILE A 193 -14.85 9.68 -9.14
CA ILE A 193 -13.66 8.85 -8.86
C ILE A 193 -13.54 7.72 -9.89
N GLY A 194 -14.66 7.10 -10.29
CA GLY A 194 -14.65 6.06 -11.33
C GLY A 194 -14.29 6.58 -12.71
N VAL A 195 -14.77 7.78 -13.06
CA VAL A 195 -14.38 8.47 -14.31
C VAL A 195 -12.89 8.81 -14.29
N ASN A 196 -12.38 9.34 -13.18
CA ASN A 196 -10.97 9.70 -13.01
C ASN A 196 -10.07 8.49 -13.16
N LEU A 197 -10.40 7.39 -12.46
CA LEU A 197 -9.66 6.14 -12.53
C LEU A 197 -9.65 5.57 -13.95
N ALA A 198 -10.79 5.56 -14.64
CA ALA A 198 -10.90 5.09 -16.01
C ALA A 198 -10.08 5.93 -17.00
N LYS A 199 -10.12 7.28 -16.89
CA LYS A 199 -9.30 8.16 -17.72
C LYS A 199 -7.81 7.94 -17.46
N ALA A 200 -7.42 7.80 -16.19
CA ALA A 200 -6.06 7.58 -15.78
C ALA A 200 -5.51 6.23 -16.26
N ALA A 201 -6.29 5.15 -16.16
CA ALA A 201 -5.89 3.84 -16.65
C ALA A 201 -5.77 3.80 -18.19
N LYS A 202 -6.58 4.59 -18.92
CA LYS A 202 -6.47 4.73 -20.38
C LYS A 202 -5.22 5.51 -20.82
N ASN A 203 -4.75 6.46 -20.00
CA ASN A 203 -3.60 7.31 -20.31
C ASN A 203 -2.73 7.53 -19.06
N ILE A 204 -2.04 6.47 -18.63
CA ILE A 204 -1.28 6.45 -17.38
C ILE A 204 -0.10 7.43 -17.35
N GLU A 205 0.49 7.70 -18.52
CA GLU A 205 1.61 8.64 -18.68
C GLU A 205 1.21 10.05 -18.26
N ASN A 206 -0.04 10.45 -18.55
CA ASN A 206 -0.59 11.76 -18.21
C ASN A 206 -1.50 11.74 -16.96
N ALA A 207 -1.60 10.60 -16.29
CA ALA A 207 -2.39 10.48 -15.07
C ALA A 207 -1.76 11.30 -13.93
N SER A 208 -2.60 12.03 -13.20
CA SER A 208 -2.24 12.82 -12.03
C SER A 208 -3.29 12.65 -10.93
N TYR A 209 -2.90 12.98 -9.70
CA TYR A 209 -3.81 12.96 -8.55
C TYR A 209 -4.99 13.92 -8.75
N LYS A 210 -6.18 13.47 -8.33
CA LYS A 210 -7.49 14.13 -8.50
C LYS A 210 -8.25 14.34 -7.19
N GLY A 211 -7.78 13.75 -6.09
CA GLY A 211 -8.34 13.99 -4.76
C GLY A 211 -7.98 15.36 -4.20
N GLU A 212 -8.44 15.63 -2.97
CA GLU A 212 -8.07 16.85 -2.25
C GLU A 212 -6.55 16.90 -2.00
N GLU A 213 -5.93 18.03 -2.34
CA GLU A 213 -4.49 18.23 -2.13
C GLU A 213 -4.13 18.11 -0.64
N GLY A 214 -3.08 17.35 -0.33
CA GLY A 214 -2.54 17.23 1.02
C GLY A 214 -1.53 18.31 1.39
N VAL A 215 -0.89 18.11 2.54
CA VAL A 215 0.20 18.98 3.00
C VAL A 215 1.52 18.58 2.35
N CYS A 216 1.76 17.28 2.11
CA CYS A 216 2.90 16.83 1.33
C CYS A 216 2.67 17.09 -0.16
N PRO A 217 3.47 17.93 -0.84
CA PRO A 217 3.28 18.20 -2.27
C PRO A 217 3.66 17.03 -3.18
N HIS A 218 4.37 16.01 -2.67
CA HIS A 218 4.75 14.81 -3.43
C HIS A 218 3.64 13.76 -3.46
N CYS A 219 3.15 13.34 -2.28
CA CYS A 219 2.19 12.24 -2.17
C CYS A 219 0.81 12.62 -1.64
N HIS A 220 0.56 13.91 -1.41
CA HIS A 220 -0.71 14.45 -0.88
C HIS A 220 -1.12 13.88 0.50
N SER A 221 -0.20 13.29 1.26
CA SER A 221 -0.47 12.89 2.64
C SER A 221 -0.67 14.08 3.57
N ARG A 222 -1.48 13.87 4.60
CA ARG A 222 -1.70 14.79 5.74
C ARG A 222 -1.10 14.26 7.05
N ASN A 223 -0.49 13.06 7.02
CA ASN A 223 0.10 12.43 8.20
C ASN A 223 1.63 12.62 8.18
N PHE A 224 2.15 13.21 9.27
CA PHE A 224 3.55 13.51 9.45
C PHE A 224 4.02 13.05 10.83
N PHE A 225 5.24 12.53 10.88
CA PHE A 225 5.96 12.33 12.11
C PHE A 225 6.75 13.62 12.38
N LEU A 226 6.33 14.37 13.40
CA LEU A 226 6.89 15.68 13.73
C LEU A 226 8.01 15.52 14.76
N ASP A 227 9.11 16.22 14.56
CA ASP A 227 10.09 16.43 15.61
C ASP A 227 9.53 17.39 16.69
N ARG A 228 9.97 17.20 17.93
CA ARG A 228 9.49 18.00 19.07
C ARG A 228 10.21 19.34 19.18
N GLU A 229 11.48 19.39 18.83
CA GLU A 229 12.38 20.50 19.15
C GLU A 229 12.68 21.38 17.92
N SER A 230 12.16 21.00 16.74
CA SER A 230 12.37 21.70 15.47
C SER A 230 11.13 21.63 14.58
N THR A 231 11.18 22.31 13.43
CA THR A 231 10.16 22.22 12.37
C THR A 231 10.29 20.95 11.53
N HIS A 232 11.31 20.13 11.78
CA HIS A 232 11.58 18.93 11.00
C HIS A 232 10.41 17.94 11.09
N ALA A 233 10.10 17.32 9.95
CA ALA A 233 9.07 16.31 9.85
C ALA A 233 9.38 15.28 8.77
N VAL A 234 8.91 14.07 8.99
CA VAL A 234 8.94 12.97 8.02
C VAL A 234 7.52 12.68 7.57
N CYS A 235 7.29 12.67 6.25
CA CYS A 235 5.99 12.26 5.73
C CYS A 235 5.75 10.77 6.01
N CYS A 236 4.67 10.43 6.73
CA CYS A 236 4.39 9.04 7.11
C CYS A 236 4.07 8.12 5.91
N LEU A 237 3.77 8.70 4.75
CA LEU A 237 3.48 7.95 3.52
C LEU A 237 4.76 7.73 2.71
N CYS A 238 5.33 8.78 2.11
CA CYS A 238 6.45 8.63 1.19
C CYS A 238 7.83 8.61 1.87
N GLY A 239 7.93 8.96 3.16
CA GLY A 239 9.20 9.01 3.89
C GLY A 239 10.07 10.23 3.60
N ILE A 240 9.63 11.16 2.74
CA ILE A 240 10.36 12.42 2.51
C ILE A 240 10.52 13.18 3.82
N GLU A 241 11.74 13.65 4.07
CA GLU A 241 12.09 14.50 5.20
C GLU A 241 12.13 15.97 4.78
N GLY A 242 11.71 16.87 5.66
CA GLY A 242 11.69 18.31 5.40
C GLY A 242 11.25 19.10 6.61
N ASP A 243 10.78 20.32 6.38
CA ASP A 243 10.32 21.24 7.43
C ASP A 243 8.86 21.62 7.24
N VAL A 244 8.11 21.62 8.35
CA VAL A 244 6.77 22.16 8.43
C VAL A 244 6.82 23.65 8.75
N LYS A 245 6.23 24.46 7.87
CA LYS A 245 6.15 25.92 8.01
C LYS A 245 4.70 26.38 8.04
N ILE A 246 4.47 27.54 8.65
CA ILE A 246 3.20 28.25 8.55
C ILE A 246 3.40 29.44 7.63
N VAL A 247 2.75 29.41 6.47
CA VAL A 247 2.80 30.48 5.46
C VAL A 247 1.38 30.98 5.25
N GLU A 248 1.13 32.26 5.50
CA GLU A 248 -0.21 32.88 5.36
C GLU A 248 -1.31 32.12 6.15
N GLY A 249 -0.97 31.65 7.35
CA GLY A 249 -1.89 30.89 8.21
C GLY A 249 -2.15 29.44 7.76
N LYS A 250 -1.47 28.96 6.72
CA LYS A 250 -1.59 27.59 6.20
C LYS A 250 -0.33 26.79 6.48
N VAL A 251 -0.51 25.51 6.84
CA VAL A 251 0.59 24.56 7.00
C VAL A 251 1.15 24.23 5.61
N ARG A 252 2.47 24.32 5.48
CA ARG A 252 3.25 23.93 4.29
C ARG A 252 4.33 22.96 4.70
N PHE A 253 4.60 21.97 3.86
CA PHE A 253 5.76 21.09 4.00
C PHE A 253 6.73 21.40 2.86
N GLU A 254 7.91 21.88 3.23
CA GLU A 254 8.98 22.23 2.30
C GLU A 254 10.13 21.25 2.51
N PHE A 255 10.69 20.74 1.42
CA PHE A 255 11.83 19.83 1.46
C PHE A 255 12.80 20.14 0.32
N PRO A 256 14.11 19.86 0.51
CA PRO A 256 15.10 19.95 -0.55
C PRO A 256 14.79 19.00 -1.71
N GLU A 257 15.06 19.40 -2.96
CA GLU A 257 14.70 18.61 -4.15
C GLU A 257 15.33 17.21 -4.16
N GLU A 258 16.52 17.04 -3.59
CA GLU A 258 17.20 15.75 -3.44
C GLU A 258 16.40 14.71 -2.62
N GLN A 259 15.43 15.14 -1.82
CA GLN A 259 14.55 14.23 -1.09
C GLN A 259 13.59 13.45 -2.00
N LEU A 260 13.32 13.94 -3.22
CA LEU A 260 12.51 13.20 -4.20
C LEU A 260 13.18 11.87 -4.57
N GLU A 261 14.51 11.83 -4.62
CA GLU A 261 15.25 10.60 -4.88
C GLU A 261 15.17 9.60 -3.71
N HIS A 262 14.85 10.07 -2.50
CA HIS A 262 14.75 9.26 -1.28
C HIS A 262 13.32 8.77 -1.01
N ALA A 263 12.32 9.32 -1.71
CA ALA A 263 10.92 8.94 -1.51
C ALA A 263 10.71 7.43 -1.75
N HIS A 264 10.02 6.77 -0.83
CA HIS A 264 9.90 5.31 -0.84
C HIS A 264 9.00 4.75 -1.97
N ASP A 265 8.28 5.62 -2.69
CA ASP A 265 7.49 5.33 -3.87
C ASP A 265 8.23 5.67 -5.19
N THR A 266 9.48 6.10 -5.15
CA THR A 266 10.35 6.25 -6.34
C THR A 266 11.30 5.07 -6.48
N LEU A 267 11.80 4.84 -7.70
CA LEU A 267 12.70 3.71 -7.95
C LEU A 267 14.05 3.90 -7.26
N SER A 268 14.57 5.13 -7.21
CA SER A 268 15.80 5.47 -6.51
C SER A 268 15.67 5.22 -5.01
N GLY A 269 14.57 5.69 -4.38
CA GLY A 269 14.37 5.52 -2.93
C GLY A 269 14.25 4.04 -2.56
N LYS A 270 13.61 3.23 -3.41
CA LYS A 270 13.56 1.78 -3.24
C LYS A 270 14.92 1.11 -3.35
N PHE A 271 15.80 1.56 -4.25
CA PHE A 271 17.16 1.02 -4.34
C PHE A 271 18.01 1.39 -3.13
N ILE A 272 17.91 2.63 -2.65
CA ILE A 272 18.55 3.06 -1.40
C ILE A 272 18.09 2.16 -0.24
N HIS A 273 16.78 1.98 -0.08
CA HIS A 273 16.22 1.09 0.94
C HIS A 273 16.71 -0.37 0.80
N ALA A 274 16.76 -0.90 -0.42
CA ALA A 274 17.25 -2.25 -0.67
C ALA A 274 18.73 -2.42 -0.25
N ASP A 275 19.58 -1.42 -0.55
CA ASP A 275 20.99 -1.41 -0.17
C ASP A 275 21.16 -1.28 1.35
N ASP A 276 20.38 -0.43 2.02
CA ASP A 276 20.38 -0.31 3.49
C ASP A 276 20.04 -1.64 4.15
N ILE A 277 19.00 -2.32 3.69
CA ILE A 277 18.61 -3.64 4.20
C ILE A 277 19.71 -4.65 3.95
N LYS A 278 20.30 -4.69 2.76
CA LYS A 278 21.41 -5.59 2.44
C LYS A 278 22.59 -5.41 3.41
N ASN A 279 23.01 -4.17 3.65
CA ASN A 279 24.12 -3.83 4.53
C ASN A 279 23.81 -4.19 6.00
N ASN A 280 22.61 -3.87 6.47
CA ASN A 280 22.18 -4.14 7.84
C ASN A 280 21.97 -5.64 8.12
N VAL A 281 21.40 -6.37 7.15
CA VAL A 281 21.20 -7.83 7.26
C VAL A 281 22.56 -8.54 7.27
N ALA A 282 23.51 -8.14 6.42
CA ALA A 282 24.87 -8.71 6.44
C ALA A 282 25.55 -8.52 7.80
N THR A 283 25.47 -7.31 8.35
CA THR A 283 25.98 -6.99 9.71
C THR A 283 25.30 -7.85 10.77
N THR A 284 23.97 -7.96 10.72
CA THR A 284 23.18 -8.74 11.66
C THR A 284 23.51 -10.23 11.61
N ILE A 285 23.71 -10.81 10.42
CA ILE A 285 24.10 -12.22 10.26
C ILE A 285 25.42 -12.51 10.96
N ASN A 286 26.39 -11.59 10.89
CA ASN A 286 27.67 -11.73 11.57
C ASN A 286 27.53 -11.59 13.08
N LEU A 287 26.76 -10.60 13.56
CA LEU A 287 26.49 -10.42 14.99
C LEU A 287 25.80 -11.64 15.61
N LYS A 288 24.86 -12.28 14.89
CA LYS A 288 24.17 -13.50 15.36
C LYS A 288 25.09 -14.70 15.60
N LYS A 289 26.29 -14.71 15.01
CA LYS A 289 27.28 -15.78 15.21
C LYS A 289 28.08 -15.60 16.51
N SER A 290 28.11 -14.40 17.08
CA SER A 290 28.91 -14.10 18.28
C SER A 290 28.37 -14.83 19.51
N ASP A 291 29.28 -15.18 20.42
CA ASP A 291 28.89 -15.83 21.68
C ASP A 291 28.11 -14.89 22.57
N GLU A 292 28.42 -13.59 22.54
CA GLU A 292 27.67 -12.56 23.25
C GLU A 292 26.19 -12.54 22.80
N TYR A 293 25.91 -12.56 21.49
CA TYR A 293 24.53 -12.58 21.00
C TYR A 293 23.80 -13.84 21.47
N LYS A 294 24.44 -15.01 21.36
CA LYS A 294 23.85 -16.30 21.79
C LYS A 294 23.57 -16.31 23.29
N GLN A 295 24.52 -15.87 24.11
CA GLN A 295 24.38 -15.79 25.57
C GLN A 295 23.25 -14.83 25.97
N ARG A 296 23.20 -13.64 25.36
CA ARG A 296 22.12 -12.67 25.60
C ARG A 296 20.76 -13.24 25.18
N LEU A 297 20.65 -13.85 24.00
CA LEU A 297 19.42 -14.47 23.52
C LEU A 297 18.94 -15.58 24.47
N GLU A 298 19.86 -16.43 24.95
CA GLU A 298 19.55 -17.51 25.87
C GLU A 298 19.05 -17.00 27.22
N LYS A 299 19.68 -15.94 27.76
CA LYS A 299 19.19 -15.23 28.96
C LYS A 299 17.72 -14.81 28.79
N TYR A 300 17.35 -14.23 27.63
CA TYR A 300 15.98 -13.78 27.40
C TYR A 300 15.00 -14.94 27.22
N LYS A 301 15.37 -16.01 26.52
CA LYS A 301 14.53 -17.21 26.37
C LYS A 301 14.19 -17.85 27.70
N ASN A 302 15.13 -17.86 28.64
CA ASN A 302 14.98 -18.50 29.94
C ASN A 302 14.32 -17.62 31.00
N PHE A 303 14.17 -16.31 30.74
CA PHE A 303 13.58 -15.38 31.70
C PHE A 303 12.09 -15.61 31.92
N ILE A 304 11.32 -15.81 30.84
CA ILE A 304 9.86 -15.96 30.92
C ILE A 304 9.33 -16.73 29.70
N THR A 305 8.31 -17.56 29.91
CA THR A 305 7.58 -18.21 28.81
C THR A 305 6.32 -17.43 28.47
N ALA A 306 5.94 -17.42 27.18
CA ALA A 306 4.72 -16.76 26.75
C ALA A 306 3.49 -17.44 27.36
N SER A 307 2.58 -16.65 27.93
CA SER A 307 1.26 -17.15 28.35
C SER A 307 0.46 -17.55 27.10
N LYS A 308 -0.30 -18.64 27.21
CA LYS A 308 -1.19 -19.12 26.14
C LYS A 308 -2.52 -19.59 26.74
N PRO A 309 -3.64 -19.49 26.00
CA PRO A 309 -4.89 -20.11 26.43
C PRO A 309 -4.68 -21.59 26.71
N GLN A 310 -5.38 -22.13 27.71
CA GLN A 310 -5.52 -23.58 27.83
C GLN A 310 -6.25 -24.07 26.58
N ARG A 311 -5.61 -24.97 25.85
CA ARG A 311 -6.17 -25.62 24.66
C ARG A 311 -6.58 -27.03 25.02
#